data_AF-A0A1Q8HW41-F1
#
_entry.id   AF-A0A1Q8HW41-F1
#
_cell.length_a   1.000
_cell.length_b   1.000
_cell.length_c   1.000
_cell.angle_alpha   90.00
_cell.angle_beta   90.00
_cell.angle_gamma   90.00
#
_symmetry.space_group_name_H-M   'P 1'
#
loop_
_entity.id
_entity.type
_entity.pdbx_description
1 polymer ?
#
loop_
_entity_poly.entity_id
_entity_poly.type
_entity_poly.pdbx_seq_one_letter_code
_entity_poly.pdbx_strand_id
1 'polypeptide(L)'
;MWEEQPHWDCNPKPSKGPDDALGCLFGQRGTRPQDDTTDAGGRSEPRTVTITTRQAATLIAQGSGITRQPPGPKVVISMAFIVYTNPAVRYQTTTILGTAIEVEFTPVSYTWNWGDGTTTTTTDPGAPYPNQTVTHRYQHTATGVTTSLTTTWTTRYRPQGDPTWRPIEGTIT
;
A
#
# COMPACT_ATOMS: atom_id res chain seq x y z
N MET A 1 -13.72 -30.81 23.54
CA MET A 1 -14.53 -31.10 24.74
C MET A 1 -13.77 -30.52 25.92
N TRP A 2 -14.36 -29.50 26.55
CA TRP A 2 -14.44 -29.19 27.99
C TRP A 2 -13.47 -29.90 28.95
N GLU A 3 -12.97 -29.35 30.05
CA GLU A 3 -12.81 -28.02 30.67
C GLU A 3 -12.06 -28.34 32.01
N GLU A 4 -11.53 -27.31 32.67
CA GLU A 4 -11.40 -27.18 34.14
C GLU A 4 -10.43 -28.03 35.00
N GLN A 5 -9.49 -27.32 35.64
CA GLN A 5 -9.04 -27.45 37.05
C GLN A 5 -8.46 -26.08 37.52
N PRO A 6 -8.33 -25.74 38.83
CA PRO A 6 -9.04 -26.19 40.04
C PRO A 6 -9.54 -25.01 40.93
N HIS A 7 -10.12 -25.40 42.06
CA HIS A 7 -11.02 -24.74 43.00
C HIS A 7 -10.34 -24.13 44.26
N TRP A 8 -11.01 -23.12 44.86
CA TRP A 8 -11.09 -22.61 46.26
C TRP A 8 -9.86 -22.78 47.20
N ASP A 9 -9.45 -21.81 48.03
CA ASP A 9 -10.24 -21.25 49.14
C ASP A 9 -9.63 -19.96 49.71
N CYS A 10 -10.48 -19.05 50.20
CA CYS A 10 -10.09 -17.92 51.06
C CYS A 10 -10.98 -17.87 52.32
N ASN A 11 -10.37 -17.96 53.49
CA ASN A 11 -10.90 -17.58 54.81
C ASN A 11 -9.68 -17.41 55.76
N PRO A 12 -9.70 -16.67 56.92
CA PRO A 12 -10.85 -16.35 57.77
C PRO A 12 -10.97 -14.96 58.46
N LYS A 13 -12.23 -14.71 58.90
CA LYS A 13 -12.91 -13.82 59.91
C LYS A 13 -12.11 -13.33 61.16
N PRO A 14 -12.62 -12.48 62.12
CA PRO A 14 -14.02 -12.23 62.61
C PRO A 14 -14.34 -10.76 63.03
N SER A 15 -15.49 -10.28 63.58
CA SER A 15 -16.48 -10.81 64.54
C SER A 15 -17.72 -9.89 64.71
N LYS A 16 -18.82 -10.47 65.25
CA LYS A 16 -19.96 -9.91 66.04
C LYS A 16 -21.03 -8.99 65.39
N GLY A 17 -22.29 -9.47 65.38
CA GLY A 17 -23.54 -8.65 65.33
C GLY A 17 -24.11 -8.42 66.75
N PRO A 18 -25.43 -8.24 66.96
CA PRO A 18 -26.53 -7.77 66.10
C PRO A 18 -27.25 -6.53 66.72
N ASP A 19 -28.44 -6.19 66.21
CA ASP A 19 -29.52 -5.42 66.88
C ASP A 19 -29.65 -3.89 66.68
N ASP A 20 -30.93 -3.50 66.63
CA ASP A 20 -31.57 -2.18 66.75
C ASP A 20 -31.74 -1.25 65.54
N ALA A 21 -32.99 -1.30 65.05
CA ALA A 21 -33.70 -0.21 64.43
C ALA A 21 -33.94 0.94 65.44
N LEU A 22 -34.03 2.15 64.89
CA LEU A 22 -34.71 3.38 65.37
C LEU A 22 -33.77 4.59 65.34
N GLY A 23 -34.20 5.68 64.70
CA GLY A 23 -33.66 7.01 65.01
C GLY A 23 -33.43 7.89 63.78
N CYS A 24 -34.47 8.62 63.41
CA CYS A 24 -34.47 9.63 62.36
C CYS A 24 -33.60 10.87 62.67
N LEU A 25 -33.27 11.57 61.56
CA LEU A 25 -33.17 13.03 61.37
C LEU A 25 -31.88 13.75 61.79
N PHE A 26 -31.37 14.53 60.82
CA PHE A 26 -30.78 15.89 60.82
C PHE A 26 -29.62 15.88 59.80
N GLY A 27 -29.58 16.58 58.67
CA GLY A 27 -30.45 17.53 58.01
C GLY A 27 -29.71 18.08 56.77
N GLN A 28 -30.48 18.44 55.74
CA GLN A 28 -30.18 19.44 54.69
C GLN A 28 -29.26 19.09 53.49
N ARG A 29 -29.93 18.58 52.44
CA ARG A 29 -29.97 19.05 51.03
C ARG A 29 -28.75 19.77 50.43
N GLY A 30 -28.15 19.10 49.45
CA GLY A 30 -27.53 19.71 48.27
C GLY A 30 -27.59 18.71 47.12
N THR A 31 -28.35 19.03 46.08
CA THR A 31 -28.51 18.26 44.83
C THR A 31 -27.15 17.80 44.28
N ARG A 32 -26.92 16.49 44.14
CA ARG A 32 -25.86 16.00 43.26
C ARG A 32 -26.41 16.02 41.83
N PRO A 33 -25.87 16.85 40.93
CA PRO A 33 -26.18 16.74 39.52
C PRO A 33 -25.74 15.36 39.04
N GLN A 34 -26.60 14.74 38.25
CA GLN A 34 -26.21 13.64 37.39
C GLN A 34 -25.10 14.18 36.48
N ASP A 35 -23.85 13.80 36.73
CA ASP A 35 -22.77 14.00 35.76
C ASP A 35 -23.04 13.05 34.60
N ASP A 36 -23.95 13.46 33.74
CA ASP A 36 -23.99 13.07 32.35
C ASP A 36 -22.82 13.78 31.68
N THR A 37 -21.61 13.25 31.89
CA THR A 37 -20.45 13.69 31.11
C THR A 37 -20.53 12.97 29.77
N THR A 38 -21.38 13.50 28.91
CA THR A 38 -21.25 13.32 27.47
C THR A 38 -19.90 13.92 27.10
N ASP A 39 -18.86 13.09 26.97
CA ASP A 39 -17.56 13.49 26.41
C ASP A 39 -17.72 13.64 24.89
N ALA A 40 -18.57 14.60 24.50
CA ALA A 40 -18.68 15.13 23.15
C ALA A 40 -17.62 16.22 23.00
N GLY A 41 -16.36 15.80 22.83
CA GLY A 41 -15.24 16.74 22.80
C GLY A 41 -13.96 16.24 22.15
N GLY A 42 -13.99 15.10 21.46
CA GLY A 42 -12.88 14.68 20.59
C GLY A 42 -12.80 15.60 19.38
N ARG A 43 -12.18 16.78 19.54
CA ARG A 43 -11.76 17.62 18.41
C ARG A 43 -10.79 16.78 17.59
N SER A 44 -11.30 16.12 16.55
CA SER A 44 -10.47 15.42 15.58
C SER A 44 -9.55 16.46 14.95
N GLU A 45 -8.33 16.56 15.46
CA GLU A 45 -7.30 17.39 14.84
C GLU A 45 -7.18 16.96 13.37
N PRO A 46 -7.01 17.90 12.43
CA PRO A 46 -6.88 17.55 11.02
C PRO A 46 -5.66 16.64 10.83
N ARG A 47 -5.90 15.33 10.74
CA ARG A 47 -4.87 14.33 10.48
C ARG A 47 -4.41 14.50 9.03
N THR A 48 -3.19 14.98 8.84
CA THR A 48 -2.59 15.08 7.51
C THR A 48 -2.11 13.71 7.07
N VAL A 49 -2.65 13.19 5.96
CA VAL A 49 -2.17 11.94 5.34
C VAL A 49 -1.05 12.26 4.36
N THR A 50 0.12 11.63 4.57
CA THR A 50 1.28 11.71 3.67
C THR A 50 1.69 10.31 3.24
N ILE A 51 2.02 10.13 1.96
CA ILE A 51 2.56 8.87 1.41
C ILE A 51 4.01 9.08 0.99
N THR A 52 4.87 8.15 1.37
CA THR A 52 6.28 8.11 0.94
C THR A 52 6.46 7.28 -0.33
N THR A 53 7.53 7.53 -1.09
CA THR A 53 7.91 6.71 -2.26
C THR A 53 8.08 5.23 -1.92
N ARG A 54 8.64 4.90 -0.74
CA ARG A 54 8.78 3.51 -0.27
C ARG A 54 7.41 2.82 -0.11
N GLN A 55 6.43 3.51 0.46
CA GLN A 55 5.08 2.98 0.59
C GLN A 55 4.42 2.82 -0.79
N ALA A 56 4.55 3.81 -1.67
CA ALA A 56 4.03 3.73 -3.04
C ALA A 56 4.65 2.57 -3.84
N ALA A 57 5.95 2.31 -3.67
CA ALA A 57 6.66 1.20 -4.32
C ALA A 57 6.10 -0.17 -3.93
N THR A 58 5.60 -0.34 -2.71
CA THR A 58 4.97 -1.63 -2.30
C THR A 58 3.60 -1.88 -2.95
N LEU A 59 2.95 -0.84 -3.51
CA LEU A 59 1.62 -0.95 -4.11
C LEU A 59 1.67 -1.35 -5.59
N ILE A 60 2.81 -1.13 -6.26
CA ILE A 60 2.99 -1.49 -7.67
C ILE A 60 3.53 -2.93 -7.79
N ALA A 61 2.61 -3.90 -7.74
CA ALA A 61 2.98 -5.32 -7.73
C ALA A 61 3.53 -5.84 -9.07
N GLN A 62 3.32 -5.13 -10.18
CA GLN A 62 3.75 -5.54 -11.51
C GLN A 62 4.32 -4.35 -12.28
N GLY A 63 5.40 -4.55 -13.04
CA GLY A 63 5.90 -3.57 -14.01
C GLY A 63 4.97 -3.46 -15.24
N SER A 64 5.38 -2.70 -16.25
CA SER A 64 4.57 -2.41 -17.46
C SER A 64 4.29 -3.64 -18.34
N GLY A 65 4.97 -4.76 -18.09
CA GLY A 65 4.91 -5.97 -18.93
C GLY A 65 5.82 -5.87 -20.15
N ILE A 66 6.13 -6.99 -20.81
CA ILE A 66 6.97 -7.01 -22.01
C ILE A 66 6.25 -7.77 -23.11
N THR A 67 6.14 -7.14 -24.28
CA THR A 67 5.81 -7.83 -25.52
C THR A 67 7.01 -7.84 -26.44
N ARG A 68 7.21 -8.93 -27.20
CA ARG A 68 8.37 -9.11 -28.08
C ARG A 68 8.00 -9.62 -29.46
N GLN A 69 8.81 -9.26 -30.46
CA GLN A 69 8.74 -9.83 -31.81
C GLN A 69 10.14 -10.24 -32.31
N PRO A 70 10.28 -11.41 -32.96
CA PRO A 70 9.23 -12.42 -33.15
C PRO A 70 8.78 -13.08 -31.82
N PRO A 71 7.54 -13.57 -31.73
CA PRO A 71 7.08 -14.30 -30.55
C PRO A 71 7.79 -15.65 -30.42
N GLY A 72 7.83 -16.20 -29.20
CA GLY A 72 8.42 -17.52 -28.92
C GLY A 72 9.79 -17.45 -28.23
N PRO A 73 10.35 -18.60 -27.82
CA PRO A 73 11.51 -18.67 -26.92
C PRO A 73 12.87 -18.48 -27.62
N LYS A 74 12.90 -18.40 -28.95
CA LYS A 74 14.14 -18.28 -29.73
C LYS A 74 14.18 -16.94 -30.46
N VAL A 75 15.34 -16.32 -30.44
CA VAL A 75 15.66 -15.11 -31.21
C VAL A 75 16.80 -15.44 -32.16
N VAL A 76 16.73 -14.95 -33.39
CA VAL A 76 17.76 -15.15 -34.41
C VAL A 76 18.74 -13.98 -34.37
N ILE A 77 20.03 -14.26 -34.21
CA ILE A 77 21.14 -13.30 -34.06
C ILE A 77 21.23 -12.31 -35.24
N SER A 78 20.76 -12.70 -36.42
CA SER A 78 20.76 -11.86 -37.63
C SER A 78 19.52 -10.96 -37.79
N MET A 79 18.52 -11.08 -36.93
CA MET A 79 17.27 -10.31 -37.00
C MET A 79 17.14 -9.33 -35.84
N ALA A 80 16.48 -8.20 -36.08
CA ALA A 80 16.17 -7.25 -35.02
C ALA A 80 15.16 -7.88 -34.04
N PHE A 81 15.53 -7.92 -32.78
CA PHE A 81 14.65 -8.29 -31.69
C PHE A 81 13.88 -7.05 -31.23
N ILE A 82 12.58 -7.04 -31.43
CA ILE A 82 11.72 -5.90 -31.14
C ILE A 82 11.07 -6.11 -29.78
N VAL A 83 11.04 -5.09 -28.94
CA VAL A 83 10.30 -5.09 -27.67
C VAL A 83 9.46 -3.83 -27.55
N TYR A 84 8.34 -3.97 -26.85
CA TYR A 84 7.48 -2.85 -26.47
C TYR A 84 6.67 -3.19 -25.22
N THR A 85 6.14 -2.16 -24.57
CA THR A 85 5.36 -2.29 -23.33
C THR A 85 4.08 -1.47 -23.36
N ASN A 86 3.22 -1.66 -22.36
CA ASN A 86 2.02 -0.86 -22.19
C ASN A 86 2.32 0.40 -21.37
N PRO A 87 2.18 1.62 -21.94
CA PRO A 87 2.45 2.87 -21.23
C PRO A 87 1.29 3.34 -20.33
N ALA A 88 0.26 2.52 -20.13
CA ALA A 88 -0.93 2.93 -19.38
C ALA A 88 -0.60 3.33 -17.93
N VAL A 89 -1.22 4.45 -17.52
CA VAL A 89 -1.30 4.88 -16.12
C VAL A 89 -1.99 3.79 -15.30
N ARG A 90 -1.51 3.58 -14.07
CA ARG A 90 -2.08 2.59 -13.15
C ARG A 90 -2.64 3.28 -11.92
N TYR A 91 -3.72 2.72 -11.40
CA TYR A 91 -4.37 3.17 -10.18
C TYR A 91 -4.38 2.03 -9.16
N GLN A 92 -4.09 2.37 -7.92
CA GLN A 92 -4.24 1.48 -6.77
C GLN A 92 -4.97 2.20 -5.65
N THR A 93 -5.55 1.42 -4.75
CA THR A 93 -6.15 1.93 -3.53
C THR A 93 -5.43 1.34 -2.33
N THR A 94 -5.19 2.16 -1.32
CA THR A 94 -4.65 1.74 -0.03
C THR A 94 -5.38 2.46 1.10
N THR A 95 -5.22 1.99 2.34
CA THR A 95 -5.85 2.60 3.53
C THR A 95 -4.76 3.05 4.49
N ILE A 96 -4.77 4.33 4.85
CA ILE A 96 -3.81 4.92 5.78
C ILE A 96 -4.59 5.62 6.88
N LEU A 97 -4.33 5.25 8.15
CA LEU A 97 -5.01 5.82 9.33
C LEU A 97 -6.55 5.76 9.23
N GLY A 98 -7.10 4.75 8.56
CA GLY A 98 -8.54 4.60 8.34
C GLY A 98 -9.12 5.40 7.15
N THR A 99 -8.29 6.15 6.42
CA THR A 99 -8.69 6.88 5.21
C THR A 99 -8.31 6.09 3.96
N ALA A 100 -9.27 5.86 3.06
CA ALA A 100 -9.01 5.28 1.75
C ALA A 100 -8.29 6.30 0.86
N ILE A 101 -7.17 5.90 0.27
CA ILE A 101 -6.31 6.73 -0.57
C ILE A 101 -6.20 6.08 -1.94
N GLU A 102 -6.45 6.87 -2.98
CA GLU A 102 -6.17 6.53 -4.37
C GLU A 102 -4.73 6.94 -4.69
N VAL A 103 -3.99 6.06 -5.36
CA VAL A 103 -2.62 6.29 -5.80
C VAL A 103 -2.54 6.05 -7.30
N GLU A 104 -2.00 7.03 -8.02
CA GLU A 104 -1.79 6.98 -9.46
C GLU A 104 -0.30 6.85 -9.76
N PHE A 105 0.02 5.95 -10.69
CA PHE A 105 1.37 5.67 -11.18
C PHE A 105 1.45 5.98 -12.67
N THR A 106 2.28 6.95 -13.04
CA THR A 106 2.54 7.31 -14.45
C THR A 106 3.93 6.83 -14.84
N PRO A 107 4.08 5.98 -15.86
CA PRO A 107 5.40 5.54 -16.29
C PRO A 107 6.11 6.69 -17.00
N VAL A 108 7.39 6.87 -16.70
CA VAL A 108 8.19 7.99 -17.25
C VAL A 108 9.48 7.52 -17.92
N SER A 109 9.95 6.30 -17.64
CA SER A 109 11.14 5.73 -18.27
C SER A 109 11.11 4.20 -18.24
N TYR A 110 11.69 3.57 -19.25
CA TYR A 110 11.76 2.14 -19.47
C TYR A 110 13.22 1.73 -19.65
N THR A 111 13.74 0.91 -18.75
CA THR A 111 15.08 0.33 -18.88
C THR A 111 14.96 -1.13 -19.24
N TRP A 112 15.31 -1.44 -20.49
CA TRP A 112 15.36 -2.78 -21.05
C TRP A 112 16.71 -3.40 -20.73
N ASN A 113 16.71 -4.55 -20.08
CA ASN A 113 17.89 -5.38 -19.92
C ASN A 113 17.79 -6.55 -20.89
N TRP A 114 18.78 -6.70 -21.77
CA TRP A 114 18.73 -7.69 -22.85
C TRP A 114 19.18 -9.09 -22.39
N GLY A 115 19.78 -9.22 -21.21
CA GLY A 115 20.28 -10.49 -20.69
C GLY A 115 21.61 -10.94 -21.27
N ASP A 116 22.25 -10.12 -22.13
CA ASP A 116 23.59 -10.31 -22.68
C ASP A 116 24.63 -9.33 -22.12
N GLY A 117 24.29 -8.67 -21.01
CA GLY A 117 25.11 -7.63 -20.37
C GLY A 117 24.88 -6.22 -20.88
N THR A 118 24.05 -6.05 -21.92
CA THR A 118 23.67 -4.71 -22.42
C THR A 118 22.30 -4.26 -21.92
N THR A 119 22.10 -2.95 -21.88
CA THR A 119 20.83 -2.32 -21.51
C THR A 119 20.51 -1.14 -22.43
N THR A 120 19.23 -0.81 -22.55
CA THR A 120 18.73 0.37 -23.26
C THR A 120 17.69 1.08 -22.41
N THR A 121 17.84 2.39 -22.21
CA THR A 121 16.84 3.21 -21.48
C THR A 121 16.13 4.15 -22.45
N THR A 122 14.80 4.17 -22.40
CA THR A 122 13.93 4.97 -23.28
C THR A 122 12.80 5.65 -22.50
N THR A 123 12.29 6.77 -22.99
CA THR A 123 10.99 7.33 -22.58
C THR A 123 9.85 6.85 -23.48
N ASP A 124 10.18 6.37 -24.67
CA ASP A 124 9.26 5.70 -25.60
C ASP A 124 9.00 4.26 -25.15
N PRO A 125 7.72 3.82 -24.99
CA PRO A 125 7.39 2.44 -24.62
C PRO A 125 7.72 1.40 -25.71
N GLY A 126 8.11 1.83 -26.90
CA GLY A 126 8.33 0.95 -28.04
C GLY A 126 7.05 0.78 -28.87
N ALA A 127 7.22 0.31 -30.10
CA ALA A 127 6.14 0.02 -31.02
C ALA A 127 6.39 -1.32 -31.74
N PRO A 128 5.32 -2.00 -32.19
CA PRO A 128 5.46 -3.22 -32.98
C PRO A 128 5.94 -2.94 -34.41
N TYR A 129 6.47 -3.97 -35.07
CA TYR A 129 6.67 -3.96 -36.52
C TYR A 129 5.37 -3.62 -37.26
N PRO A 130 5.40 -2.83 -38.37
CA PRO A 130 6.57 -2.30 -39.08
C PRO A 130 7.09 -0.94 -38.59
N ASN A 131 6.51 -0.37 -37.54
CA ASN A 131 6.86 0.96 -37.02
C ASN A 131 7.65 0.85 -35.71
N GLN A 132 8.52 -0.16 -35.59
CA GLN A 132 9.24 -0.44 -34.37
C GLN A 132 10.25 0.66 -34.02
N THR A 133 10.33 0.99 -32.74
CA THR A 133 11.20 2.05 -32.23
C THR A 133 12.24 1.57 -31.21
N VAL A 134 11.98 0.43 -30.53
CA VAL A 134 12.93 -0.20 -29.62
C VAL A 134 13.31 -1.57 -30.16
N THR A 135 14.59 -1.72 -30.50
CA THR A 135 15.15 -2.96 -31.02
C THR A 135 16.51 -3.27 -30.41
N HIS A 136 16.86 -4.56 -30.39
CA HIS A 136 18.19 -5.04 -30.05
C HIS A 136 18.67 -6.07 -31.05
N ARG A 137 19.99 -6.19 -31.18
CA ARG A 137 20.62 -7.21 -32.03
C ARG A 137 21.65 -7.97 -31.20
N TYR A 138 21.34 -9.22 -30.89
CA TYR A 138 22.30 -10.12 -30.25
C TYR A 138 23.45 -10.42 -31.21
N GLN A 139 24.67 -10.42 -30.70
CA GLN A 139 25.88 -10.68 -31.50
C GLN A 139 26.40 -12.12 -31.34
N HIS A 140 25.98 -12.82 -30.28
CA HIS A 140 26.47 -14.15 -29.92
C HIS A 140 25.31 -15.09 -29.58
N THR A 141 25.50 -16.38 -29.86
CA THR A 141 24.59 -17.44 -29.40
C THR A 141 24.78 -17.67 -27.92
N ALA A 142 23.69 -17.61 -27.14
CA ALA A 142 23.68 -17.96 -25.74
C ALA A 142 22.36 -18.66 -25.38
N THR A 143 22.39 -19.50 -24.36
CA THR A 143 21.20 -20.11 -23.75
C THR A 143 20.85 -19.38 -22.45
N GLY A 144 19.58 -19.38 -22.06
CA GLY A 144 19.14 -18.73 -20.82
C GLY A 144 19.13 -17.19 -20.86
N VAL A 145 19.30 -16.58 -22.04
CA VAL A 145 19.19 -15.12 -22.20
C VAL A 145 17.76 -14.68 -21.88
N THR A 146 17.61 -13.81 -20.89
CA THR A 146 16.32 -13.32 -20.41
C THR A 146 16.26 -11.81 -20.55
N THR A 147 15.38 -11.33 -21.42
CA THR A 147 15.08 -9.90 -21.51
C THR A 147 14.11 -9.49 -20.40
N SER A 148 14.45 -8.44 -19.63
CA SER A 148 13.61 -7.88 -18.58
C SER A 148 13.44 -6.37 -18.74
N LEU A 149 12.45 -5.82 -18.02
CA LEU A 149 12.08 -4.41 -18.09
C LEU A 149 11.92 -3.87 -16.67
N THR A 150 12.65 -2.80 -16.38
CA THR A 150 12.42 -1.95 -15.21
C THR A 150 11.71 -0.69 -15.67
N THR A 151 10.54 -0.40 -15.10
CA THR A 151 9.80 0.85 -15.40
C THR A 151 9.98 1.82 -14.25
N THR A 152 10.36 3.06 -14.55
CA THR A 152 10.38 4.16 -13.58
C THR A 152 9.05 4.90 -13.63
N TRP A 153 8.49 5.23 -12.47
CA TRP A 153 7.18 5.88 -12.34
C TRP A 153 7.28 7.17 -11.54
N THR A 154 6.52 8.17 -11.93
CA THR A 154 6.10 9.26 -11.04
C THR A 154 4.78 8.90 -10.39
N THR A 155 4.55 9.39 -9.18
CA THR A 155 3.37 9.01 -8.39
C THR A 155 2.68 10.20 -7.77
N ARG A 156 1.35 10.13 -7.70
CA ARG A 156 0.51 11.10 -6.99
C ARG A 156 -0.58 10.35 -6.23
N TYR A 157 -1.09 10.97 -5.17
CA TYR A 157 -2.12 10.38 -4.32
C TYR A 157 -3.20 11.39 -3.96
N ARG A 158 -4.38 10.89 -3.57
CA ARG A 158 -5.45 11.69 -2.98
C ARG A 158 -6.32 10.85 -2.07
N PRO A 159 -6.87 11.41 -0.97
CA PRO A 159 -7.98 10.78 -0.28
C PRO A 159 -9.15 10.53 -1.23
N GLN A 160 -9.82 9.39 -1.09
CA GLN A 160 -10.96 9.06 -1.92
C GLN A 160 -12.06 10.13 -1.77
N GLY A 161 -12.53 10.65 -2.90
CA GLY A 161 -13.51 11.75 -2.95
C GLY A 161 -12.91 13.17 -2.86
N ASP A 162 -11.62 13.32 -2.58
CA ASP A 162 -10.92 14.62 -2.72
C ASP A 162 -10.70 14.90 -4.22
N PRO A 163 -11.03 16.09 -4.73
CA PRO A 163 -10.73 16.44 -6.12
C PRO A 163 -9.22 16.67 -6.39
N THR A 164 -8.41 16.86 -5.35
CA THR A 164 -7.03 17.35 -5.45
C THR A 164 -6.02 16.22 -5.35
N TRP A 165 -5.25 16.01 -6.42
CA TRP A 165 -4.09 15.14 -6.40
C TRP A 165 -2.87 15.84 -5.80
N ARG A 166 -2.10 15.10 -4.99
CA ARG A 166 -0.85 15.56 -4.37
C ARG A 166 0.31 14.71 -4.89
N PRO A 167 1.43 15.30 -5.32
CA PRO A 167 2.58 14.54 -5.77
C PRO A 167 3.21 13.78 -4.59
N ILE A 168 3.81 12.64 -4.90
CA ILE A 168 4.77 11.99 -4.02
C ILE A 168 6.13 12.29 -4.62
N GLU A 169 6.94 13.10 -3.92
CA GLU A 169 8.23 13.56 -4.42
C GLU A 169 9.19 12.41 -4.72
N GLY A 170 9.75 12.41 -5.94
CA GLY A 170 10.65 11.38 -6.44
C GLY A 170 10.00 10.37 -7.39
N THR A 171 10.75 9.33 -7.73
CA THR A 171 10.32 8.25 -8.62
C THR A 171 10.46 6.90 -7.95
N ILE A 172 9.72 5.91 -8.45
CA ILE A 172 9.82 4.52 -8.00
C ILE A 172 10.10 3.59 -9.19
N THR A 173 10.67 2.41 -8.93
CA THR A 173 11.04 1.39 -9.93
C THR A 173 10.61 0.01 -9.50
#